data_AF-A0A3G3MFY5-F1
#
_entry.id   AF-A0A3G3MFY5-F1
#
_cell.length_a   1.000
_cell.length_b   1.000
_cell.length_c   1.000
_cell.angle_alpha   90.00
_cell.angle_beta   90.00
_cell.angle_gamma   90.00
#
_symmetry.space_group_name_H-M   'P 1'
#
loop_
_entity.id
_entity.type
_entity.pdbx_description
1 polymer ?
#
loop_
_entity_poly.entity_id
_entity_poly.type
_entity_poly.pdbx_seq_one_letter_code
_entity_poly.pdbx_strand_id
1 'polypeptide(L)' 'MININEIKKLSQEEISNKIYEVKKEMFELKFKQATRQNIKTHLFKKYKHFLAQLLTIEHNNKNTK' A
#
# COMPACT_ATOMS: atom_id res chain seq x y z
N MET A 1 1.43 0.25 13.80
CA MET A 1 1.28 -0.89 12.87
C MET A 1 -0.09 -0.74 12.23
N ILE A 2 -0.24 -0.88 10.91
CA ILE A 2 -1.54 -0.66 10.24
C ILE A 2 -2.44 -1.86 10.53
N ASN A 3 -3.67 -1.60 10.96
CA ASN A 3 -4.62 -2.62 11.38
C ASN A 3 -5.44 -3.12 10.17
N ILE A 4 -5.40 -4.43 9.93
CA ILE A 4 -6.18 -5.09 8.87
C ILE A 4 -7.70 -4.81 8.97
N ASN A 5 -8.19 -4.60 10.20
CA ASN A 5 -9.60 -4.30 10.46
C ASN A 5 -10.05 -2.95 9.90
N GLU A 6 -9.13 -1.98 9.75
CA GLU A 6 -9.46 -0.69 9.12
C GLU A 6 -9.57 -0.84 7.60
N ILE A 7 -8.75 -1.70 7.00
CA ILE A 7 -8.75 -1.92 5.56
C ILE A 7 -10.01 -2.68 5.11
N LYS A 8 -10.48 -3.62 5.94
CA LYS A 8 -11.72 -4.38 5.67
C LYS A 8 -13.00 -3.52 5.63
N LYS A 9 -12.98 -2.33 6.23
CA LYS A 9 -14.13 -1.40 6.24
C LYS A 9 -14.23 -0.55 4.98
N LEU A 10 -13.22 -0.58 4.11
CA LEU A 10 -13.13 0.26 2.92
C LEU A 10 -13.95 -0.32 1.77
N SER A 11 -14.47 0.57 0.93
CA SER A 11 -15.13 0.19 -0.34
C SER A 11 -14.11 -0.31 -1.37
N GLN A 12 -14.57 -1.05 -2.37
CA GLN A 12 -13.72 -1.57 -3.45
C GLN A 12 -13.00 -0.45 -4.22
N GLU A 13 -13.67 0.68 -4.45
CA GLU A 13 -13.08 1.86 -5.10
C GLU A 13 -11.99 2.49 -4.23
N GLU A 14 -12.23 2.61 -2.93
CA GLU A 14 -11.25 3.16 -1.98
C GLU A 14 -10.01 2.27 -1.86
N ILE A 15 -10.18 0.94 -1.92
CA ILE A 15 -9.07 -0.02 -1.95
C ILE A 15 -8.23 0.20 -3.21
N SER A 16 -8.87 0.32 -4.37
CA SER A 16 -8.18 0.59 -5.64
C SER A 16 -7.39 1.90 -5.60
N ASN A 17 -8.02 2.97 -5.09
CA ASN A 17 -7.39 4.28 -4.94
C ASN A 17 -6.18 4.21 -4.00
N LYS A 18 -6.32 3.54 -2.84
CA LYS A 18 -5.19 3.33 -1.91
C LYS A 18 -4.06 2.51 -2.51
N ILE A 19 -4.36 1.49 -3.33
CA ILE A 19 -3.32 0.74 -4.03
C ILE A 19 -2.51 1.67 -4.96
N TYR A 20 -3.20 2.57 -5.67
CA TYR A 20 -2.54 3.56 -6.53
C TYR A 20 -1.66 4.53 -5.73
N GLU A 21 -2.19 5.09 -4.63
CA GLU A 21 -1.45 5.99 -3.75
C GLU A 21 -0.19 5.33 -3.19
N VAL A 22 -0.30 4.10 -2.66
CA VAL A 22 0.84 3.39 -2.08
C VAL A 22 1.90 3.08 -3.13
N LYS A 23 1.51 2.74 -4.36
CA LYS A 23 2.46 2.56 -5.47
C LYS A 23 3.17 3.87 -5.81
N LYS A 24 2.46 5.00 -5.81
CA LYS A 24 3.04 6.33 -6.03
C LYS A 24 4.03 6.70 -4.94
N GLU A 25 3.67 6.55 -3.67
CA GLU A 25 4.58 6.82 -2.55
C GLU A 25 5.83 5.94 -2.61
N MET A 26 5.67 4.67 -2.97
CA MET A 26 6.80 3.74 -3.12
C MET A 26 7.71 4.14 -4.30
N PHE A 27 7.15 4.69 -5.39
CA PHE A 27 7.92 5.26 -6.49
C PHE A 27 8.69 6.51 -6.05
N GLU A 28 8.05 7.43 -5.34
CA GLU A 28 8.70 8.63 -4.81
C GLU A 28 9.85 8.28 -3.85
N LEU A 29 9.67 7.28 -2.98
CA LEU A 29 10.75 6.80 -2.11
C LEU A 29 11.92 6.22 -2.91
N LYS A 30 11.66 5.45 -3.97
CA LYS A 30 12.71 4.95 -4.86
C LYS A 30 13.42 6.09 -5.60
N PHE A 31 12.68 7.10 -6.03
CA PHE A 31 13.24 8.29 -6.68
C PHE A 31 14.16 9.08 -5.73
N LYS A 32 13.73 9.28 -4.47
CA LYS A 32 14.54 9.91 -3.42
C LYS A 32 15.79 9.08 -3.09
N GLN A 33 15.67 7.75 -3.09
CA GLN A 33 16.82 6.84 -2.92
C GLN A 33 17.82 6.99 -4.07
N ALA A 34 17.34 7.04 -5.31
CA ALA A 34 18.18 7.19 -6.50
C ALA A 34 18.93 8.53 -6.50
N THR A 35 18.30 9.61 -6.03
CA THR A 35 18.91 10.93 -5.88
C THR A 35 19.79 11.06 -4.62
N ARG A 36 20.02 9.96 -3.88
CA ARG A 36 20.83 9.91 -2.64
C ARG A 36 20.35 10.88 -1.56
N GLN A 37 19.06 11.21 -1.54
CA GLN A 37 18.45 11.99 -0.47
C GLN A 37 18.33 11.15 0.80
N ASN A 38 18.27 11.81 1.96
CA ASN A 38 18.03 11.12 3.22
C ASN A 38 16.60 10.56 3.23
N ILE A 39 16.50 9.23 3.30
CA ILE A 39 15.24 8.50 3.26
C ILE A 39 15.07 7.59 4.48
N LYS A 40 13.83 7.48 4.94
CA LYS A 40 13.45 6.55 6.01
C LYS A 40 13.27 5.15 5.44
N THR A 41 14.31 4.31 5.54
CA THR A 41 14.35 2.94 4.97
C THR A 41 13.21 2.04 5.47
N HIS A 42 12.78 2.19 6.72
CA HIS A 42 11.68 1.40 7.29
C HIS A 42 10.33 1.65 6.59
N LEU A 43 10.16 2.76 5.88
CA LEU A 43 8.94 3.05 5.13
C LEU A 43 8.74 2.06 3.97
N PHE A 44 9.80 1.60 3.32
CA PHE A 44 9.68 0.56 2.28
C PHE A 44 9.02 -0.70 2.81
N LYS A 45 9.45 -1.15 4.00
CA LYS A 45 8.86 -2.31 4.67
C LYS A 45 7.39 -2.05 4.97
N LYS A 46 7.05 -0.89 5.55
CA LYS A 46 5.67 -0.51 5.87
C LYS A 46 4.76 -0.51 4.63
N TYR A 47 5.18 0.16 3.56
CA TYR A 47 4.40 0.27 2.32
C TYR A 47 4.27 -1.06 1.60
N LYS A 48 5.32 -1.88 1.57
CA LYS A 48 5.25 -3.24 1.00
C LYS A 48 4.25 -4.12 1.76
N HIS A 49 4.29 -4.09 3.09
CA HIS A 49 3.31 -4.84 3.89
C HIS A 49 1.89 -4.32 3.70
N PHE A 50 1.70 -3.01 3.64
CA PHE A 50 0.38 -2.42 3.44
C PHE A 50 -0.21 -2.73 2.06
N LEU A 51 0.61 -2.65 1.01
CA LEU A 51 0.22 -3.04 -0.35
C LEU A 51 -0.21 -4.51 -0.41
N ALA A 52 0.52 -5.42 0.24
CA ALA A 52 0.15 -6.83 0.29
C ALA A 52 -1.22 -7.04 0.95
N GLN A 53 -1.50 -6.34 2.06
CA GLN A 53 -2.80 -6.42 2.74
C GLN A 53 -3.95 -5.94 1.85
N LEU A 54 -3.76 -4.81 1.16
CA LEU A 54 -4.75 -4.28 0.21
C LEU A 54 -5.05 -5.27 -0.91
N LEU A 55 -4.01 -5.86 -1.52
CA LEU A 55 -4.16 -6.83 -2.60
C LEU A 55 -4.86 -8.12 -2.12
N THR A 56 -4.57 -8.59 -0.91
CA THR A 56 -5.26 -9.75 -0.34
C THR A 56 -6.74 -9.49 -0.15
N ILE A 57 -7.12 -8.32 0.37
CA ILE A 57 -8.54 -7.97 0.55
C ILE A 57 -9.23 -7.78 -0.79
N GLU A 58 -8.58 -7.11 -1.74
CA GLU A 58 -9.09 -6.94 -3.11
C GLU A 58 -9.36 -8.30 -3.78
N HIS A 59 -8.44 -9.25 -3.64
CA HIS A 59 -8.60 -10.61 -4.18
C HIS A 59 -9.74 -11.37 -3.49
N ASN A 60 -9.82 -11.29 -2.15
CA ASN A 60 -10.90 -11.92 -1.40
C ASN A 60 -12.28 -11.37 -1.80
N ASN A 61 -12.39 -10.04 -1.99
CA ASN A 61 -13.63 -9.40 -2.46
C ASN A 61 -14.03 -9.80 -3.89
N LYS A 62 -13.06 -10.13 -4.75
CA LYS A 62 -13.33 -10.63 -6.10
C LYS A 62 -13.83 -12.08 -6.08
N ASN A 63 -13.27 -12.93 -5.20
CA ASN A 63 -13.63 -14.34 -5.11
C ASN A 63 -15.00 -14.59 -4.43
N THR A 64 -15.51 -13.63 -3.65
CA THR A 64 -16.84 -13.71 -3.02
C THR A 64 -17.99 -13.22 -3.91
N LYS A 65 -17.69 -12.69 -5.11
CA LYS A 65 -18.68 -12.37 -6.14
C LYS A 65 -18.76 -13.50 -7.16
#